data_AF-G0UXE7-F1
#
_entry.id   AF-G0UXE7-F1
#
_cell.length_a   1.000
_cell.length_b   1.000
_cell.length_c   1.000
_cell.angle_alpha   90.00
_cell.angle_beta   90.00
_cell.angle_gamma   90.00
#
_symmetry.space_group_name_H-M   'P 1'
#
loop_
_entity.id
_entity.type
_entity.pdbx_description
1 polymer ?
#
loop_
_entity_poly.entity_id
_entity_poly.type
_entity_poly.pdbx_seq_one_letter_code
_entity_poly.pdbx_strand_id
1 'polypeptide(L)'
;MANLAVTELTSSCSTYKVVCSSLSTVLRTRQPLPFCFYNKWLLQDFHISKWSRRRCDSQLRRTNRGRSCVDQPVMEMVSVNRYGGYEKRERLVTAFRRYRSVSQSMENFSLGRAAVQSVNLEDFAFDEDEMEEVAIDFACLYLNASILFEVIPSEEMIFGLFSRLSKVLQNSFHWECVFGALIVLLQPSSRIAKAVSTAFVGMLLSTLNGEVPKSFTRHAVVLLSLVIGRAISISNESLSAEDRQCLINFQQKVLEVLLTGTPLSEELFVLSDAICWRFIGSGGPLCGGALWLEGLSKQLQLLTSGVLETLAVSQCAQLFCSSCLVTATPSASASYVMTEKAQQKLEQDPIVSHLYQRVPVHSLVDTVCVLSGLAVNKEARMRYRKYPLSLLQCLRDEHHERNTFFASLYKNDIETYACFTDILTELYNTGDDDLADIAGCVLNELMSSGMASPSC
;
A
#
# COMPACT_ATOMS: atom_id res chain seq x y z
N MET A 1 7.58 34.86 -25.96
CA MET A 1 8.27 33.64 -25.47
C MET A 1 8.02 33.40 -23.97
N ALA A 2 8.28 34.37 -23.07
CA ALA A 2 8.13 34.17 -21.62
C ALA A 2 6.78 33.55 -21.15
N ASN A 3 5.64 33.94 -21.74
CA ASN A 3 4.33 33.47 -21.29
C ASN A 3 4.08 31.96 -21.45
N LEU A 4 4.70 31.29 -22.42
CA LEU A 4 4.46 29.86 -22.69
C LEU A 4 4.93 28.98 -21.52
N ALA A 5 6.15 29.21 -21.04
CA ALA A 5 6.72 28.48 -19.90
C ALA A 5 5.89 28.67 -18.62
N VAL A 6 5.29 29.85 -18.42
CA VAL A 6 4.40 30.11 -17.28
C VAL A 6 3.12 29.28 -17.39
N THR A 7 2.49 29.21 -18.58
CA THR A 7 1.30 28.36 -18.80
C THR A 7 1.58 26.87 -18.72
N GLU A 8 2.76 26.40 -19.12
CA GLU A 8 3.17 24.98 -18.98
C GLU A 8 3.47 24.61 -17.52
N LEU A 9 4.05 25.53 -16.74
CA LEU A 9 4.27 25.34 -15.30
C LEU A 9 2.96 25.40 -14.49
N THR A 10 1.98 26.22 -14.88
CA THR A 10 0.68 26.21 -14.19
C THR A 10 -0.19 25.01 -14.58
N SER A 11 -0.21 24.60 -15.85
CA SER A 11 -1.04 23.47 -16.30
C SER A 11 -0.56 22.15 -15.72
N SER A 12 0.75 21.87 -15.76
CA SER A 12 1.32 20.67 -15.13
C SER A 12 1.05 20.62 -13.62
N CYS A 13 1.07 21.76 -12.92
CA CYS A 13 0.71 21.86 -11.51
C CYS A 13 -0.77 21.48 -11.24
N SER A 14 -1.71 21.89 -12.10
CA SER A 14 -3.11 21.42 -12.01
C SER A 14 -3.24 19.93 -12.33
N THR A 15 -2.56 19.43 -13.37
CA THR A 15 -2.61 18.01 -13.76
C THR A 15 -2.20 17.09 -12.62
N TYR A 16 -1.06 17.38 -11.99
CA TYR A 16 -0.59 16.56 -10.88
C TYR A 16 -1.52 16.64 -9.67
N LYS A 17 -2.16 17.77 -9.39
CA LYS A 17 -3.14 17.89 -8.30
C LYS A 17 -4.36 16.98 -8.54
N VAL A 18 -4.94 16.99 -9.74
CA VAL A 18 -6.09 16.13 -10.10
C VAL A 18 -5.72 14.65 -10.02
N VAL A 19 -4.59 14.26 -10.62
CA VAL A 19 -4.11 12.88 -10.64
C VAL A 19 -3.77 12.39 -9.23
N CYS A 20 -3.13 13.20 -8.39
CA CYS A 20 -2.86 12.85 -6.99
C CYS A 20 -4.14 12.66 -6.17
N SER A 21 -5.16 13.48 -6.40
CA SER A 21 -6.48 13.33 -5.74
C SER A 21 -7.15 12.03 -6.15
N SER A 22 -7.28 11.80 -7.46
CA SER A 22 -7.93 10.62 -8.03
C SER A 22 -7.25 9.31 -7.62
N LEU A 23 -5.91 9.27 -7.65
CA LEU A 23 -5.15 8.11 -7.18
C LEU A 23 -5.27 7.90 -5.66
N SER A 24 -5.33 8.96 -4.85
CA SER A 24 -5.54 8.84 -3.40
C SER A 24 -6.84 8.12 -3.09
N THR A 25 -7.95 8.50 -3.72
CA THR A 25 -9.26 7.83 -3.58
C THR A 25 -9.19 6.36 -4.03
N VAL A 26 -8.63 6.09 -5.21
CA VAL A 26 -8.46 4.73 -5.76
C VAL A 26 -7.65 3.81 -4.83
N LEU A 27 -6.58 4.32 -4.20
CA LEU A 27 -5.75 3.54 -3.27
C LEU A 27 -6.37 3.38 -1.87
N ARG A 28 -7.34 4.24 -1.51
CA ARG A 28 -8.08 4.15 -0.24
C ARG A 28 -9.24 3.16 -0.30
N THR A 29 -9.95 3.08 -1.42
CA THR A 29 -11.06 2.12 -1.62
C THR A 29 -10.58 0.68 -1.85
N ARG A 30 -9.33 0.50 -2.33
CA ARG A 30 -8.69 -0.82 -2.49
C ARG A 30 -8.40 -1.48 -1.14
N GLN A 31 -8.75 -2.77 -1.03
CA GLN A 31 -8.39 -3.60 0.12
C GLN A 31 -6.87 -3.63 0.35
N PRO A 32 -6.39 -3.75 1.59
CA PRO A 32 -4.97 -3.95 1.87
C PRO A 32 -4.37 -5.15 1.11
N LEU A 33 -3.14 -4.97 0.65
CA LEU A 33 -2.36 -5.98 -0.09
C LEU A 33 -2.14 -7.27 0.73
N PRO A 34 -1.86 -8.42 0.07
CA PRO A 34 -2.71 -9.59 0.21
C PRO A 34 -2.73 -10.28 1.59
N PHE A 35 -3.82 -11.04 1.77
CA PHE A 35 -4.21 -11.84 2.93
C PHE A 35 -3.09 -12.74 3.51
N CYS A 36 -2.06 -13.06 2.74
CA CYS A 36 -0.86 -13.77 3.20
C CYS A 36 -0.07 -12.99 4.27
N PHE A 37 0.25 -11.70 4.04
CA PHE A 37 0.95 -10.85 5.01
C PHE A 37 0.07 -10.58 6.24
N TYR A 38 -1.22 -10.34 6.01
CA TYR A 38 -2.19 -10.11 7.09
C TYR A 38 -2.27 -11.33 8.03
N ASN A 39 -2.50 -12.53 7.50
CA ASN A 39 -2.59 -13.75 8.31
C ASN A 39 -1.29 -14.08 9.03
N LYS A 40 -0.15 -14.01 8.32
CA LYS A 40 1.17 -14.45 8.82
C LYS A 40 1.65 -13.67 10.04
N TRP A 41 1.22 -12.41 10.21
CA TRP A 41 1.74 -11.52 11.25
C TRP A 41 0.70 -11.05 12.27
N LEU A 42 -0.58 -10.88 11.88
CA LEU A 42 -1.64 -10.45 12.80
C LEU A 42 -2.42 -11.60 13.44
N LEU A 43 -2.49 -12.76 12.77
CA LEU A 43 -3.43 -13.83 13.14
C LEU A 43 -2.76 -15.17 13.46
N GLN A 44 -1.63 -15.48 12.82
CA GLN A 44 -0.82 -16.63 13.15
C GLN A 44 0.37 -16.21 14.03
N ASP A 45 0.59 -17.01 15.07
CA ASP A 45 1.91 -17.26 15.64
C ASP A 45 2.64 -16.17 16.43
N PHE A 46 1.96 -15.15 17.00
CA PHE A 46 2.60 -14.34 18.07
C PHE A 46 2.98 -15.17 19.34
N HIS A 47 2.49 -16.39 19.47
CA HIS A 47 2.90 -17.34 20.53
C HIS A 47 3.74 -18.51 20.03
N ILE A 48 4.17 -18.52 18.77
CA ILE A 48 4.89 -19.64 18.15
C ILE A 48 6.04 -19.10 17.29
N SER A 49 7.21 -19.72 17.39
CA SER A 49 8.34 -19.55 16.47
C SER A 49 9.00 -18.17 16.42
N LYS A 50 9.98 -17.98 17.30
CA LYS A 50 11.22 -17.28 16.95
C LYS A 50 11.87 -18.06 15.79
N TRP A 51 11.70 -17.61 14.54
CA TRP A 51 12.16 -18.32 13.32
C TRP A 51 13.69 -18.35 13.19
N SER A 52 14.35 -19.15 14.04
CA SER A 52 15.79 -19.33 14.04
C SER A 52 16.25 -20.11 12.79
N ARG A 53 16.90 -19.40 11.86
CA ARG A 53 17.56 -20.01 10.69
C ARG A 53 18.81 -20.76 11.18
N ARG A 54 18.68 -22.09 11.37
CA ARG A 54 19.68 -23.08 11.85
C ARG A 54 21.01 -22.55 12.41
N ARG A 55 21.32 -22.86 13.67
CA ARG A 55 22.69 -23.28 14.01
C ARG A 55 22.94 -24.65 13.36
N CYS A 56 24.07 -24.85 12.69
CA CYS A 56 24.34 -26.08 11.92
C CYS A 56 24.87 -27.26 12.74
N ASP A 57 25.16 -27.06 14.03
CA ASP A 57 26.10 -27.93 14.77
C ASP A 57 25.42 -28.97 15.68
N SER A 58 24.08 -29.04 15.72
CA SER A 58 23.35 -30.00 16.54
C SER A 58 23.18 -31.36 15.85
N GLN A 59 23.70 -32.41 16.49
CA GLN A 59 23.72 -33.78 15.96
C GLN A 59 22.32 -34.32 15.61
N LEU A 60 22.26 -35.11 14.52
CA LEU A 60 21.04 -35.68 13.92
C LEU A 60 20.19 -36.56 14.86
N ARG A 61 19.36 -35.93 15.69
CA ARG A 61 18.28 -36.62 16.44
C ARG A 61 17.14 -37.01 15.50
N ARG A 62 17.18 -38.25 14.99
CA ARG A 62 16.03 -38.91 14.33
C ARG A 62 14.88 -39.08 15.32
N THR A 63 13.64 -38.91 14.86
CA THR A 63 12.45 -39.31 15.62
C THR A 63 12.17 -40.81 15.48
N ASN A 64 11.35 -41.38 16.37
CA ASN A 64 10.92 -42.79 16.37
C ASN A 64 10.10 -43.23 15.13
N ARG A 65 9.94 -42.36 14.11
CA ARG A 65 9.36 -42.67 12.80
C ARG A 65 10.34 -42.46 11.63
N GLY A 66 11.64 -42.39 11.91
CA GLY A 66 12.72 -42.39 10.91
C GLY A 66 12.87 -41.14 10.05
N ARG A 67 11.98 -40.15 10.19
CA ARG A 67 12.04 -38.89 9.42
C ARG A 67 13.18 -37.99 9.92
N SER A 68 13.84 -37.33 8.99
CA SER A 68 14.89 -36.34 9.27
C SER A 68 14.27 -35.04 9.77
N CYS A 69 14.75 -34.51 10.88
CA CYS A 69 14.23 -33.30 11.53
C CYS A 69 14.84 -32.00 10.97
N VAL A 70 15.59 -32.09 9.87
CA VAL A 70 16.51 -31.05 9.38
C VAL A 70 15.81 -29.79 8.88
N ASP A 71 14.57 -29.88 8.40
CA ASP A 71 13.84 -28.78 7.73
C ASP A 71 12.63 -28.24 8.51
N GLN A 72 12.44 -28.64 9.77
CA GLN A 72 11.44 -28.00 10.64
C GLN A 72 12.07 -26.82 11.40
N PRO A 73 11.43 -25.63 11.41
CA PRO A 73 11.89 -24.51 12.23
C PRO A 73 11.75 -24.86 13.72
N VAL A 74 12.73 -24.47 14.54
CA VAL A 74 12.65 -24.66 15.99
C VAL A 74 11.68 -23.63 16.55
N MET A 75 10.46 -24.08 16.86
CA MET A 75 9.39 -23.22 17.35
C MET A 75 9.53 -22.96 18.85
N GLU A 76 10.30 -21.93 19.23
CA GLU A 76 10.23 -21.39 20.58
C GLU A 76 8.86 -20.76 20.81
N MET A 77 8.14 -21.21 21.84
CA MET A 77 6.86 -20.66 22.27
C MET A 77 7.07 -19.72 23.45
N VAL A 78 6.51 -18.50 23.39
CA VAL A 78 6.54 -17.57 24.53
C VAL A 78 5.61 -18.09 25.63
N SER A 79 6.20 -18.68 26.67
CA SER A 79 5.42 -19.22 27.80
C SER A 79 4.87 -18.11 28.70
N VAL A 80 3.68 -18.32 29.28
CA VAL A 80 3.06 -17.36 30.23
C VAL A 80 3.99 -17.06 31.40
N ASN A 81 4.72 -18.09 31.86
CA ASN A 81 5.71 -18.03 32.93
C ASN A 81 6.82 -16.99 32.71
N ARG A 82 7.07 -16.56 31.47
CA ARG A 82 8.06 -15.51 31.14
C ARG A 82 7.62 -14.11 31.61
N TYR A 83 6.35 -13.93 31.92
CA TYR A 83 5.78 -12.69 32.48
C TYR A 83 5.42 -12.85 33.96
N GLY A 84 6.00 -13.84 34.64
CA GLY A 84 5.69 -14.19 36.02
C GLY A 84 5.83 -13.01 36.99
N GLY A 85 4.74 -12.69 37.69
CA GLY A 85 4.67 -11.58 38.65
C GLY A 85 3.99 -10.31 38.10
N TYR A 86 3.87 -10.16 36.78
CA TYR A 86 3.23 -9.01 36.15
C TYR A 86 1.77 -9.34 35.78
N GLU A 87 0.85 -9.27 36.75
CA GLU A 87 -0.52 -9.78 36.63
C GLU A 87 -1.25 -9.37 35.33
N LYS A 88 -1.13 -8.10 34.91
CA LYS A 88 -1.72 -7.59 33.66
C LYS A 88 -1.08 -8.20 32.41
N ARG A 89 0.24 -8.38 32.39
CA ARG A 89 0.97 -9.05 31.29
C ARG A 89 0.52 -10.50 31.18
N GLU A 90 0.52 -11.24 32.29
CA GLU A 90 0.03 -12.62 32.37
C GLU A 90 -1.43 -12.75 31.89
N ARG A 91 -2.31 -11.84 32.33
CA ARG A 91 -3.73 -11.79 31.98
C ARG A 91 -3.93 -11.60 30.48
N LEU A 92 -3.20 -10.66 29.85
CA LEU A 92 -3.28 -10.42 28.42
C LEU A 92 -2.78 -11.61 27.60
N VAL A 93 -1.60 -12.16 27.94
CA VAL A 93 -1.03 -13.36 27.31
C VAL A 93 -1.99 -14.53 27.41
N THR A 94 -2.59 -14.73 28.58
CA THR A 94 -3.55 -15.81 28.83
C THR A 94 -4.83 -15.63 28.00
N ALA A 95 -5.39 -14.42 27.92
CA ALA A 95 -6.60 -14.16 27.16
C ALA A 95 -6.37 -14.28 25.64
N PHE A 96 -5.26 -13.74 25.12
CA PHE A 96 -4.84 -13.88 23.73
C PHE A 96 -4.68 -15.37 23.35
N ARG A 97 -3.94 -16.13 24.17
CA ARG A 97 -3.75 -17.58 23.96
C ARG A 97 -5.06 -18.37 24.05
N ARG A 98 -5.96 -18.07 25.00
CA ARG A 98 -7.27 -18.73 25.09
C ARG A 98 -8.10 -18.49 23.84
N TYR A 99 -8.20 -17.24 23.39
CA TYR A 99 -8.99 -16.90 22.20
C TYR A 99 -8.39 -17.49 20.92
N ARG A 100 -7.07 -17.39 20.69
CA ARG A 100 -6.43 -17.94 19.48
C ARG A 100 -6.35 -19.47 19.46
N SER A 101 -6.06 -20.12 20.58
CA SER A 101 -5.64 -21.54 20.61
C SER A 101 -6.56 -22.49 21.39
N VAL A 102 -7.61 -22.01 22.05
CA VAL A 102 -8.52 -22.84 22.87
C VAL A 102 -9.98 -22.69 22.44
N SER A 103 -10.51 -21.46 22.38
CA SER A 103 -11.89 -21.21 21.96
C SER A 103 -12.10 -19.76 21.53
N GLN A 104 -12.56 -19.56 20.30
CA GLN A 104 -12.95 -18.25 19.75
C GLN A 104 -14.37 -17.84 20.19
N SER A 105 -14.74 -18.12 21.44
CA SER A 105 -16.03 -17.73 22.00
C SER A 105 -16.09 -16.22 22.31
N MET A 106 -17.29 -15.64 22.27
CA MET A 106 -17.52 -14.24 22.62
C MET A 106 -17.12 -13.93 24.08
N GLU A 107 -17.16 -14.91 24.97
CA GLU A 107 -16.63 -14.83 26.33
C GLU A 107 -15.10 -14.61 26.32
N ASN A 108 -14.34 -15.46 25.63
CA ASN A 108 -12.88 -15.32 25.54
C ASN A 108 -12.47 -14.04 24.80
N PHE A 109 -13.26 -13.59 23.81
CA PHE A 109 -13.09 -12.30 23.15
C PHE A 109 -13.30 -11.13 24.13
N SER A 110 -14.34 -11.19 24.96
CA SER A 110 -14.63 -10.18 25.99
C SER A 110 -13.54 -10.13 27.07
N LEU A 111 -13.01 -11.29 27.49
CA LEU A 111 -11.86 -11.38 28.39
C LEU A 111 -10.59 -10.80 27.77
N GLY A 112 -10.37 -11.02 26.46
CA GLY A 112 -9.26 -10.40 25.71
C GLY A 112 -9.37 -8.89 25.64
N ARG A 113 -10.54 -8.37 25.27
CA ARG A 113 -10.86 -6.93 25.27
C ARG A 113 -10.59 -6.28 26.63
N ALA A 114 -11.12 -6.87 27.71
CA ALA A 114 -10.90 -6.38 29.07
C ALA A 114 -9.42 -6.47 29.50
N ALA A 115 -8.68 -7.49 29.07
CA ALA A 115 -7.26 -7.61 29.36
C ALA A 115 -6.44 -6.50 28.67
N VAL A 116 -6.64 -6.26 27.36
CA VAL A 116 -5.97 -5.16 26.63
C VAL A 116 -6.28 -3.80 27.27
N GLN A 117 -7.54 -3.56 27.62
CA GLN A 117 -7.99 -2.32 28.26
C GLN A 117 -7.40 -2.09 29.67
N SER A 118 -6.81 -3.12 30.30
CA SER A 118 -6.19 -3.00 31.63
C SER A 118 -4.69 -2.66 31.61
N VAL A 119 -4.06 -2.62 30.43
CA VAL A 119 -2.61 -2.37 30.26
C VAL A 119 -2.33 -0.88 30.11
N ASN A 120 -1.42 -0.36 30.95
CA ASN A 120 -0.96 1.03 30.99
C ASN A 120 0.47 1.16 30.40
N LEU A 121 0.96 2.38 30.20
CA LEU A 121 2.37 2.59 29.78
C LEU A 121 3.40 2.04 30.80
N GLU A 122 3.06 2.02 32.09
CA GLU A 122 3.91 1.45 33.15
C GLU A 122 4.12 -0.06 32.95
N ASP A 123 3.16 -0.77 32.37
CA ASP A 123 3.25 -2.21 32.09
C ASP A 123 4.28 -2.56 30.98
N PHE A 124 4.90 -1.55 30.34
CA PHE A 124 6.06 -1.70 29.44
C PHE A 124 7.34 -1.11 30.04
N ALA A 125 7.44 -1.01 31.36
CA ALA A 125 8.69 -0.68 32.03
C ALA A 125 9.72 -1.80 31.81
N PHE A 126 10.99 -1.41 31.82
CA PHE A 126 12.14 -2.31 31.86
C PHE A 126 12.68 -2.23 33.30
N ASP A 127 12.42 -3.25 34.11
CA ASP A 127 13.07 -3.36 35.42
C ASP A 127 14.51 -3.88 35.23
N GLU A 128 15.44 -3.55 36.13
CA GLU A 128 16.89 -3.82 35.93
C GLU A 128 17.23 -5.32 35.79
N ASP A 129 16.36 -6.21 36.28
CA ASP A 129 16.46 -7.67 36.14
C ASP A 129 15.75 -8.25 34.89
N GLU A 130 14.96 -7.46 34.14
CA GLU A 130 14.24 -7.93 32.96
C GLU A 130 15.05 -7.76 31.67
N MET A 131 15.22 -8.83 30.89
CA MET A 131 15.85 -8.70 29.56
C MET A 131 14.98 -7.83 28.65
N GLU A 132 15.58 -6.84 27.98
CA GLU A 132 14.89 -5.91 27.05
C GLU A 132 13.97 -6.63 26.04
N GLU A 133 14.38 -7.83 25.58
CA GLU A 133 13.60 -8.68 24.68
C GLU A 133 12.19 -9.03 25.21
N VAL A 134 11.99 -9.16 26.53
CA VAL A 134 10.68 -9.49 27.14
C VAL A 134 9.70 -8.33 27.01
N ALA A 135 10.16 -7.10 27.27
CA ALA A 135 9.34 -5.90 27.14
C ALA A 135 9.00 -5.60 25.67
N ILE A 136 9.93 -5.86 24.74
CA ILE A 136 9.66 -5.77 23.29
C ILE A 136 8.64 -6.84 22.85
N ASP A 137 8.78 -8.08 23.32
CA ASP A 137 7.79 -9.14 23.06
C ASP A 137 6.40 -8.76 23.61
N PHE A 138 6.32 -8.14 24.79
CA PHE A 138 5.06 -7.66 25.35
C PHE A 138 4.46 -6.46 24.59
N ALA A 139 5.30 -5.52 24.14
CA ALA A 139 4.88 -4.41 23.27
C ALA A 139 4.27 -4.91 21.95
N CYS A 140 4.92 -5.90 21.32
CA CYS A 140 4.44 -6.51 20.09
C CYS A 140 3.15 -7.33 20.33
N LEU A 141 3.02 -8.03 21.46
CA LEU A 141 1.77 -8.68 21.86
C LEU A 141 0.63 -7.67 22.01
N TYR A 142 0.86 -6.57 22.73
CA TYR A 142 -0.17 -5.57 23.00
C TYR A 142 -0.73 -4.95 21.71
N LEU A 143 0.15 -4.59 20.76
CA LEU A 143 -0.26 -4.03 19.48
C LEU A 143 -1.11 -5.01 18.65
N ASN A 144 -0.72 -6.29 18.62
CA ASN A 144 -1.47 -7.33 17.90
C ASN A 144 -2.78 -7.72 18.62
N ALA A 145 -2.79 -7.74 19.95
CA ALA A 145 -3.98 -7.99 20.75
C ALA A 145 -5.00 -6.85 20.66
N SER A 146 -4.53 -5.60 20.57
CA SER A 146 -5.35 -4.42 20.33
C SER A 146 -6.18 -4.56 19.05
N ILE A 147 -5.57 -5.06 17.98
CA ILE A 147 -6.26 -5.35 16.71
C ILE A 147 -7.19 -6.56 16.85
N LEU A 148 -6.70 -7.67 17.41
CA LEU A 148 -7.46 -8.92 17.55
C LEU A 148 -8.75 -8.79 18.36
N PHE A 149 -8.76 -7.90 19.37
CA PHE A 149 -9.91 -7.66 20.26
C PHE A 149 -10.64 -6.34 19.98
N GLU A 150 -10.30 -5.65 18.88
CA GLU A 150 -10.84 -4.36 18.43
C GLU A 150 -10.76 -3.25 19.51
N VAL A 151 -9.67 -3.23 20.27
CA VAL A 151 -9.36 -2.20 21.26
C VAL A 151 -8.38 -1.22 20.63
N ILE A 152 -8.85 -0.01 20.32
CA ILE A 152 -7.99 1.07 19.85
C ILE A 152 -7.17 1.59 21.04
N PRO A 153 -5.81 1.61 20.99
CA PRO A 153 -4.98 2.21 22.04
C PRO A 153 -5.24 3.72 22.20
N SER A 154 -4.79 4.34 23.30
CA SER A 154 -4.80 5.80 23.42
C SER A 154 -3.64 6.45 22.66
N GLU A 155 -3.74 7.75 22.35
CA GLU A 155 -2.63 8.49 21.72
C GLU A 155 -1.39 8.48 22.61
N GLU A 156 -1.58 8.71 23.92
CA GLU A 156 -0.53 8.61 24.95
C GLU A 156 0.17 7.24 24.91
N MET A 157 -0.60 6.14 24.86
CA MET A 157 -0.06 4.79 24.76
C MET A 157 0.79 4.61 23.50
N ILE A 158 0.31 5.07 22.33
CA ILE A 158 1.05 4.97 21.07
C ILE A 158 2.36 5.76 21.11
N PHE A 159 2.32 7.03 21.53
CA PHE A 159 3.53 7.86 21.62
C PHE A 159 4.52 7.32 22.66
N GLY A 160 4.05 6.92 23.84
CA GLY A 160 4.88 6.39 24.91
C GLY A 160 5.51 5.04 24.54
N LEU A 161 4.76 4.14 23.90
CA LEU A 161 5.26 2.83 23.47
C LEU A 161 6.30 2.96 22.37
N PHE A 162 6.06 3.79 21.35
CA PHE A 162 6.99 3.98 20.24
C PHE A 162 8.26 4.74 20.67
N SER A 163 8.16 5.66 21.63
CA SER A 163 9.30 6.35 22.26
C SER A 163 10.17 5.44 23.15
N ARG A 164 9.64 4.28 23.56
CA ARG A 164 10.42 3.21 24.21
C ARG A 164 11.02 2.26 23.18
N LEU A 165 10.18 1.73 22.27
CA LEU A 165 10.60 0.82 21.21
C LEU A 165 11.74 1.41 20.37
N SER A 166 11.71 2.71 20.06
CA SER A 166 12.74 3.37 19.24
C SER A 166 14.18 3.29 19.79
N LYS A 167 14.35 2.93 21.07
CA LYS A 167 15.65 2.81 21.74
C LYS A 167 16.20 1.38 21.72
N VAL A 168 15.33 0.37 21.57
CA VAL A 168 15.65 -1.05 21.81
C VAL A 168 15.30 -1.98 20.62
N LEU A 169 14.55 -1.50 19.63
CA LEU A 169 14.01 -2.31 18.53
C LEU A 169 15.07 -2.64 17.46
N GLN A 170 15.94 -3.61 17.74
CA GLN A 170 17.05 -4.01 16.86
C GLN A 170 16.74 -5.22 15.94
N ASN A 171 15.76 -6.05 16.31
CA ASN A 171 15.48 -7.33 15.65
C ASN A 171 14.41 -7.19 14.55
N SER A 172 14.69 -7.71 13.35
CA SER A 172 13.75 -7.70 12.20
C SER A 172 12.40 -8.34 12.53
N PHE A 173 12.36 -9.41 13.34
CA PHE A 173 11.10 -10.06 13.72
C PHE A 173 10.18 -9.13 14.51
N HIS A 174 10.72 -8.37 15.46
CA HIS A 174 9.95 -7.40 16.23
C HIS A 174 9.49 -6.22 15.37
N TRP A 175 10.33 -5.74 14.45
CA TRP A 175 9.92 -4.79 13.41
C TRP A 175 8.76 -5.33 12.55
N GLU A 176 8.84 -6.58 12.08
CA GLU A 176 7.78 -7.24 11.29
C GLU A 176 6.46 -7.32 12.07
N CYS A 177 6.49 -7.62 13.38
CA CYS A 177 5.32 -7.60 14.27
C CYS A 177 4.73 -6.19 14.48
N VAL A 178 5.57 -5.17 14.65
CA VAL A 178 5.13 -3.75 14.81
C VAL A 178 4.55 -3.22 13.49
N PHE A 179 5.19 -3.51 12.36
CA PHE A 179 4.68 -3.11 11.03
C PHE A 179 3.35 -3.79 10.69
N GLY A 180 3.21 -5.08 11.00
CA GLY A 180 1.95 -5.81 10.82
C GLY A 180 0.78 -5.11 11.52
N ALA A 181 0.96 -4.71 12.78
CA ALA A 181 -0.03 -3.94 13.53
C ALA A 181 -0.27 -2.53 12.95
N LEU A 182 0.80 -1.83 12.58
CA LEU A 182 0.73 -0.48 12.01
C LEU A 182 -0.12 -0.40 10.74
N ILE A 183 -0.07 -1.41 9.86
CA ILE A 183 -0.87 -1.46 8.62
C ILE A 183 -2.38 -1.37 8.90
N VAL A 184 -2.83 -1.88 10.07
CA VAL A 184 -4.24 -1.80 10.50
C VAL A 184 -4.54 -0.49 11.22
N LEU A 185 -3.66 -0.07 12.13
CA LEU A 185 -3.85 1.16 12.92
C LEU A 185 -3.80 2.44 12.04
N LEU A 186 -3.09 2.38 10.90
CA LEU A 186 -3.01 3.42 9.86
C LEU A 186 -4.07 3.28 8.75
N GLN A 187 -5.19 2.56 8.98
CA GLN A 187 -6.34 2.65 8.07
C GLN A 187 -6.95 4.07 8.14
N PRO A 188 -7.32 4.72 7.00
CA PRO A 188 -7.87 6.08 7.01
C PRO A 188 -9.13 6.29 7.88
N SER A 189 -9.91 5.23 8.11
CA SER A 189 -11.09 5.22 8.98
C SER A 189 -10.76 5.12 10.48
N SER A 190 -9.51 4.85 10.85
CA SER A 190 -9.06 4.73 12.24
C SER A 190 -8.93 6.11 12.88
N ARG A 191 -9.67 6.34 13.98
CA ARG A 191 -9.65 7.63 14.70
C ARG A 191 -8.27 8.04 15.21
N ILE A 192 -7.37 7.07 15.41
CA ILE A 192 -6.01 7.29 15.91
C ILE A 192 -4.95 7.30 14.78
N ALA A 193 -5.34 7.11 13.52
CA ALA A 193 -4.44 7.01 12.38
C ALA A 193 -3.42 8.17 12.32
N LYS A 194 -3.86 9.40 12.62
CA LYS A 194 -2.99 10.58 12.70
C LYS A 194 -1.88 10.42 13.75
N ALA A 195 -2.25 10.18 15.01
CA ALA A 195 -1.29 10.05 16.11
C ALA A 195 -0.33 8.87 15.90
N VAL A 196 -0.83 7.73 15.38
CA VAL A 196 0.00 6.59 14.98
C VAL A 196 0.98 6.97 13.88
N SER A 197 0.56 7.76 12.88
CA SER A 197 1.45 8.21 11.81
C SER A 197 2.52 9.18 12.31
N THR A 198 2.19 10.12 13.21
CA THR A 198 3.18 11.03 13.83
C THR A 198 4.17 10.26 14.71
N ALA A 199 3.69 9.37 15.58
CA ALA A 199 4.53 8.55 16.44
C ALA A 199 5.45 7.63 15.61
N PHE A 200 4.95 7.09 14.50
CA PHE A 200 5.73 6.26 13.58
C PHE A 200 6.88 7.03 12.92
N VAL A 201 6.64 8.27 12.45
CA VAL A 201 7.72 9.12 11.91
C VAL A 201 8.76 9.43 12.99
N GLY A 202 8.34 9.76 14.21
CA GLY A 202 9.25 9.95 15.35
C GLY A 202 10.10 8.71 15.64
N MET A 203 9.53 7.50 15.55
CA MET A 203 10.26 6.24 15.70
C MET A 203 11.24 5.97 14.55
N LEU A 204 10.86 6.22 13.29
CA LEU A 204 11.75 6.09 12.13
C LEU A 204 12.98 7.01 12.27
N LEU A 205 12.75 8.28 12.60
CA LEU A 205 13.82 9.26 12.80
C LEU A 205 14.75 8.86 13.95
N SER A 206 14.18 8.42 15.08
CA SER A 206 14.95 8.06 16.29
C SER A 206 15.79 6.78 16.12
N THR A 207 15.28 5.78 15.40
CA THR A 207 15.90 4.43 15.37
C THR A 207 16.71 4.18 14.11
N LEU A 208 16.26 4.71 12.96
CA LEU A 208 16.76 4.30 11.65
C LEU A 208 17.61 5.38 10.95
N ASN A 209 17.60 6.63 11.43
CA ASN A 209 18.47 7.72 10.94
C ASN A 209 18.49 7.89 9.40
N GLY A 210 17.38 7.58 8.72
CA GLY A 210 17.25 7.65 7.26
C GLY A 210 17.75 6.43 6.46
N GLU A 211 18.23 5.36 7.10
CA GLU A 211 18.68 4.12 6.43
C GLU A 211 17.78 2.91 6.73
N VAL A 212 17.62 2.00 5.75
CA VAL A 212 16.98 0.69 5.98
C VAL A 212 18.03 -0.27 6.58
N PRO A 213 17.83 -0.87 7.77
CA PRO A 213 18.83 -1.72 8.38
C PRO A 213 19.14 -2.97 7.57
N LYS A 214 20.43 -3.29 7.42
CA LYS A 214 20.92 -4.50 6.72
C LYS A 214 20.53 -5.80 7.42
N SER A 215 19.99 -5.73 8.64
CA SER A 215 19.42 -6.85 9.40
C SER A 215 17.97 -7.19 9.02
N PHE A 216 17.28 -6.32 8.27
CA PHE A 216 15.88 -6.52 7.90
C PHE A 216 15.73 -7.70 6.92
N THR A 217 14.73 -8.56 7.16
CA THR A 217 14.31 -9.54 6.17
C THR A 217 13.61 -8.84 5.00
N ARG A 218 13.51 -9.51 3.84
CA ARG A 218 12.74 -8.99 2.70
C ARG A 218 11.28 -8.68 3.08
N HIS A 219 10.66 -9.48 3.96
CA HIS A 219 9.32 -9.19 4.47
C HIS A 219 9.26 -7.92 5.33
N ALA A 220 10.28 -7.65 6.16
CA ALA A 220 10.35 -6.42 6.95
C ALA A 220 10.38 -5.18 6.05
N VAL A 221 11.16 -5.21 4.97
CA VAL A 221 11.23 -4.11 3.99
C VAL A 221 9.90 -3.95 3.23
N VAL A 222 9.23 -5.05 2.88
CA VAL A 222 7.90 -5.04 2.24
C VAL A 222 6.83 -4.45 3.18
N LEU A 223 6.77 -4.91 4.44
CA LEU A 223 5.83 -4.41 5.45
C LEU A 223 6.08 -2.94 5.77
N LEU A 224 7.35 -2.52 5.89
CA LEU A 224 7.72 -1.11 6.05
C LEU A 224 7.24 -0.25 4.88
N SER A 225 7.34 -0.74 3.64
CA SER A 225 6.81 -0.05 2.45
C SER A 225 5.30 0.19 2.54
N LEU A 226 4.54 -0.82 3.01
CA LEU A 226 3.10 -0.72 3.24
C LEU A 226 2.75 0.29 4.36
N VAL A 227 3.48 0.25 5.48
CA VAL A 227 3.30 1.20 6.59
C VAL A 227 3.58 2.63 6.13
N ILE A 228 4.67 2.86 5.38
CA ILE A 228 4.99 4.19 4.82
C ILE A 228 3.91 4.64 3.84
N GLY A 229 3.41 3.79 2.95
CA GLY A 229 2.31 4.13 2.04
C GLY A 229 1.03 4.56 2.78
N ARG A 230 0.65 3.84 3.83
CA ARG A 230 -0.50 4.20 4.69
C ARG A 230 -0.25 5.50 5.47
N ALA A 231 0.96 5.70 6.02
CA ALA A 231 1.35 6.95 6.66
C ALA A 231 1.31 8.15 5.68
N ILE A 232 1.75 7.98 4.43
CA ILE A 232 1.64 9.01 3.38
C ILE A 232 0.17 9.32 3.07
N SER A 233 -0.71 8.30 2.99
CA SER A 233 -2.16 8.51 2.81
C SER A 233 -2.78 9.41 3.90
N ILE A 234 -2.29 9.34 5.14
CA ILE A 234 -2.75 10.15 6.28
C ILE A 234 -2.07 11.54 6.27
N SER A 235 -0.82 11.59 5.80
CA SER A 235 0.01 12.80 5.80
C SER A 235 -0.60 13.95 5.02
N ASN A 236 -1.22 13.66 3.87
CA ASN A 236 -1.73 14.67 2.93
C ASN A 236 -2.91 15.50 3.46
N GLU A 237 -3.53 15.07 4.57
CA GLU A 237 -4.60 15.80 5.25
C GLU A 237 -4.17 16.39 6.60
N SER A 238 -3.03 15.96 7.16
CA SER A 238 -2.88 16.08 8.63
C SER A 238 -1.47 16.17 9.22
N LEU A 239 -0.39 15.83 8.50
CA LEU A 239 1.00 15.91 9.02
C LEU A 239 1.72 17.19 8.58
N SER A 240 2.90 17.44 9.17
CA SER A 240 3.78 18.51 8.69
C SER A 240 4.38 18.16 7.32
N ALA A 241 4.82 19.19 6.58
CA ALA A 241 5.55 19.00 5.33
C ALA A 241 6.88 18.26 5.55
N GLU A 242 7.50 18.41 6.73
CA GLU A 242 8.76 17.76 7.12
C GLU A 242 8.56 16.26 7.38
N ASP A 243 7.50 15.87 8.11
CA ASP A 243 7.12 14.46 8.32
C ASP A 243 6.86 13.76 6.98
N ARG A 244 6.10 14.42 6.09
CA ARG A 244 5.80 13.89 4.77
C ARG A 244 7.06 13.73 3.91
N GLN A 245 7.97 14.72 3.93
CA GLN A 245 9.24 14.62 3.22
C GLN A 245 10.14 13.52 3.81
N CYS A 246 10.14 13.33 5.13
CA CYS A 246 10.81 12.21 5.79
C CYS A 246 10.28 10.87 5.26
N LEU A 247 8.96 10.66 5.27
CA LEU A 247 8.33 9.45 4.75
C LEU A 247 8.69 9.19 3.28
N ILE A 248 8.66 10.22 2.42
CA ILE A 248 9.03 10.11 1.00
C ILE A 248 10.52 9.75 0.84
N ASN A 249 11.41 10.38 1.60
CA ASN A 249 12.84 10.07 1.57
C ASN A 249 13.10 8.62 2.01
N PHE A 250 12.43 8.17 3.08
CA PHE A 250 12.55 6.82 3.59
C PHE A 250 11.98 5.78 2.63
N GLN A 251 10.83 6.08 1.99
CA GLN A 251 10.24 5.23 0.96
C GLN A 251 11.20 4.99 -0.22
N GLN A 252 12.00 6.00 -0.59
CA GLN A 252 13.00 5.82 -1.65
C GLN A 252 14.04 4.76 -1.25
N LYS A 253 14.54 4.78 0.00
CA LYS A 253 15.51 3.81 0.51
C LYS A 253 14.92 2.41 0.58
N VAL A 254 13.64 2.29 0.93
CA VAL A 254 12.89 1.03 0.92
C VAL A 254 12.75 0.48 -0.51
N LEU A 255 12.40 1.32 -1.49
CA LEU A 255 12.34 0.94 -2.90
C LEU A 255 13.72 0.53 -3.44
N GLU A 256 14.78 1.31 -3.16
CA GLU A 256 16.17 1.00 -3.52
C GLU A 256 16.63 -0.38 -3.00
N VAL A 257 16.16 -0.81 -1.82
CA VAL A 257 16.46 -2.15 -1.30
C VAL A 257 15.62 -3.24 -1.99
N LEU A 258 14.32 -3.03 -2.21
CA LEU A 258 13.44 -4.03 -2.87
C LEU A 258 13.82 -4.31 -4.33
N LEU A 259 14.47 -3.33 -4.98
CA LEU A 259 15.09 -3.47 -6.31
C LEU A 259 16.24 -4.50 -6.35
N THR A 260 16.81 -4.87 -5.20
CA THR A 260 17.88 -5.88 -5.17
C THR A 260 17.28 -7.28 -5.31
N GLY A 261 17.52 -7.91 -6.47
CA GLY A 261 17.05 -9.26 -6.80
C GLY A 261 15.70 -9.30 -7.55
N THR A 262 15.23 -10.53 -7.80
CA THR A 262 13.93 -10.77 -8.46
C THR A 262 12.80 -10.60 -7.44
N PRO A 263 11.78 -9.77 -7.72
CA PRO A 263 10.64 -9.60 -6.81
C PRO A 263 9.73 -10.83 -6.85
N LEU A 264 9.07 -11.11 -5.72
CA LEU A 264 7.92 -12.03 -5.70
C LEU A 264 6.70 -11.36 -6.35
N SER A 265 5.75 -12.15 -6.87
CA SER A 265 4.53 -11.61 -7.50
C SER A 265 3.76 -10.66 -6.58
N GLU A 266 3.66 -10.99 -5.29
CA GLU A 266 2.99 -10.16 -4.28
C GLU A 266 3.74 -8.84 -4.00
N GLU A 267 5.07 -8.84 -4.11
CA GLU A 267 5.90 -7.66 -3.91
C GLU A 267 5.74 -6.64 -5.04
N LEU A 268 5.44 -7.08 -6.27
CA LEU A 268 5.18 -6.18 -7.40
C LEU A 268 3.99 -5.25 -7.12
N PHE A 269 2.95 -5.73 -6.42
CA PHE A 269 1.81 -4.88 -6.03
C PHE A 269 2.19 -3.92 -4.91
N VAL A 270 3.05 -4.33 -3.97
CA VAL A 270 3.54 -3.44 -2.89
C VAL A 270 4.45 -2.34 -3.47
N LEU A 271 5.28 -2.68 -4.47
CA LEU A 271 6.06 -1.72 -5.25
C LEU A 271 5.14 -0.77 -6.03
N SER A 272 4.10 -1.30 -6.67
CA SER A 272 3.11 -0.53 -7.45
C SER A 272 2.36 0.48 -6.58
N ASP A 273 1.83 0.06 -5.42
CA ASP A 273 1.23 0.97 -4.44
C ASP A 273 2.23 1.99 -3.90
N ALA A 274 3.47 1.57 -3.59
CA ALA A 274 4.50 2.48 -3.09
C ALA A 274 4.86 3.56 -4.13
N ILE A 275 4.93 3.21 -5.42
CA ILE A 275 5.11 4.15 -6.54
C ILE A 275 3.97 5.17 -6.58
N CYS A 276 2.72 4.73 -6.51
CA CYS A 276 1.56 5.62 -6.56
C CYS A 276 1.48 6.51 -5.31
N TRP A 277 1.69 5.97 -4.10
CA TRP A 277 1.78 6.77 -2.88
C TRP A 277 2.94 7.77 -2.90
N ARG A 278 4.09 7.40 -3.49
CA ARG A 278 5.22 8.32 -3.67
C ARG A 278 4.85 9.51 -4.54
N PHE A 279 4.18 9.26 -5.66
CA PHE A 279 3.72 10.29 -6.59
C PHE A 279 2.76 11.27 -5.90
N ILE A 280 1.76 10.73 -5.17
CA ILE A 280 0.79 11.52 -4.41
C ILE A 280 1.48 12.36 -3.32
N GLY A 281 2.34 11.75 -2.50
CA GLY A 281 3.05 12.46 -1.43
C GLY A 281 4.01 13.54 -1.94
N SER A 282 4.65 13.31 -3.09
CA SER A 282 5.52 14.28 -3.76
C SER A 282 4.74 15.40 -4.46
N GLY A 283 3.41 15.27 -4.60
CA GLY A 283 2.57 16.22 -5.33
C GLY A 283 2.77 16.21 -6.85
N GLY A 284 3.32 15.12 -7.41
CA GLY A 284 3.63 15.04 -8.84
C GLY A 284 4.82 14.12 -9.19
N PRO A 285 5.55 14.42 -10.28
CA PRO A 285 6.40 13.46 -10.97
C PRO A 285 7.58 12.98 -10.13
N LEU A 286 7.87 11.69 -10.24
CA LEU A 286 9.02 11.06 -9.61
C LEU A 286 10.29 11.59 -10.29
N CYS A 287 11.18 12.21 -9.52
CA CYS A 287 12.33 12.97 -10.04
C CYS A 287 13.13 12.18 -11.09
N GLY A 288 13.00 12.58 -12.36
CA GLY A 288 13.56 11.86 -13.50
C GLY A 288 15.09 11.77 -13.49
N GLY A 289 15.62 10.68 -14.05
CA GLY A 289 17.06 10.42 -14.13
C GLY A 289 17.66 9.68 -12.92
N ALA A 290 16.88 9.40 -11.88
CA ALA A 290 17.34 8.58 -10.76
C ALA A 290 17.38 7.08 -11.12
N LEU A 291 18.54 6.43 -10.92
CA LEU A 291 18.80 5.03 -11.33
C LEU A 291 17.80 4.00 -10.79
N TRP A 292 17.16 4.27 -9.64
CA TRP A 292 16.14 3.39 -9.06
C TRP A 292 14.84 3.34 -9.91
N LEU A 293 14.52 4.39 -10.67
CA LEU A 293 13.37 4.38 -11.60
C LEU A 293 13.61 3.42 -12.79
N GLU A 294 14.84 3.33 -13.30
CA GLU A 294 15.19 2.37 -14.35
C GLU A 294 15.06 0.92 -13.83
N GLY A 295 15.49 0.68 -12.58
CA GLY A 295 15.30 -0.59 -11.89
C GLY A 295 13.83 -0.97 -11.72
N LEU A 296 12.97 -0.02 -11.30
CA LEU A 296 11.53 -0.27 -11.12
C LEU A 296 10.84 -0.53 -12.46
N SER A 297 11.14 0.27 -13.48
CA SER A 297 10.64 0.09 -14.85
C SER A 297 10.94 -1.33 -15.36
N LYS A 298 12.18 -1.79 -15.17
CA LYS A 298 12.59 -3.16 -15.50
C LYS A 298 11.83 -4.21 -14.69
N GLN A 299 11.69 -4.06 -13.37
CA GLN A 299 10.97 -5.04 -12.53
C GLN A 299 9.47 -5.15 -12.89
N LEU A 300 8.79 -4.03 -13.16
CA LEU A 300 7.37 -4.02 -13.56
C LEU A 300 7.14 -4.69 -14.93
N GLN A 301 8.13 -4.61 -15.84
CA GLN A 301 8.07 -5.18 -17.19
C GLN A 301 8.38 -6.70 -17.26
N LEU A 302 8.72 -7.37 -16.14
CA LEU A 302 9.06 -8.81 -16.14
C LEU A 302 7.86 -9.77 -16.28
N LEU A 303 6.64 -9.25 -16.43
CA LEU A 303 5.42 -10.05 -16.42
C LEU A 303 5.13 -10.70 -17.78
N THR A 304 5.20 -12.04 -17.82
CA THR A 304 4.77 -12.84 -18.97
C THR A 304 3.24 -12.97 -18.99
N SER A 305 2.68 -13.26 -20.17
CA SER A 305 1.22 -13.43 -20.36
C SER A 305 0.60 -14.43 -19.37
N GLY A 306 1.25 -15.58 -19.16
CA GLY A 306 0.79 -16.61 -18.22
C GLY A 306 0.85 -16.22 -16.74
N VAL A 307 1.64 -15.20 -16.35
CA VAL A 307 1.54 -14.61 -15.01
C VAL A 307 0.33 -13.68 -14.93
N LEU A 308 0.13 -12.84 -15.94
CA LEU A 308 -1.00 -11.90 -15.98
C LEU A 308 -2.36 -12.63 -15.97
N GLU A 309 -2.46 -13.79 -16.61
CA GLU A 309 -3.65 -14.66 -16.56
C GLU A 309 -4.03 -15.15 -15.15
N THR A 310 -3.13 -15.07 -14.17
CA THR A 310 -3.42 -15.38 -12.75
C THR A 310 -3.81 -14.16 -11.91
N LEU A 311 -3.82 -12.96 -12.49
CA LEU A 311 -4.08 -11.70 -11.78
C LEU A 311 -5.50 -11.19 -12.02
N ALA A 312 -6.03 -10.45 -11.05
CA ALA A 312 -7.24 -9.66 -11.25
C ALA A 312 -6.98 -8.45 -12.16
N VAL A 313 -8.01 -8.03 -12.90
CA VAL A 313 -7.95 -6.83 -13.77
C VAL A 313 -7.49 -5.59 -13.00
N SER A 314 -7.93 -5.43 -11.75
CA SER A 314 -7.53 -4.33 -10.87
C SER A 314 -6.04 -4.32 -10.52
N GLN A 315 -5.43 -5.50 -10.36
CA GLN A 315 -3.98 -5.65 -10.15
C GLN A 315 -3.19 -5.31 -11.43
N CYS A 316 -3.67 -5.75 -12.59
CA CYS A 316 -3.07 -5.37 -13.88
C CYS A 316 -3.20 -3.85 -14.16
N ALA A 317 -4.34 -3.24 -13.81
CA ALA A 317 -4.58 -1.80 -13.93
C ALA A 317 -3.68 -0.96 -13.00
N GLN A 318 -3.49 -1.43 -11.76
CA GLN A 318 -2.55 -0.86 -10.79
C GLN A 318 -1.11 -0.90 -11.32
N LEU A 319 -0.66 -2.07 -11.79
CA LEU A 319 0.67 -2.26 -12.40
C LEU A 319 0.88 -1.34 -13.62
N PHE A 320 -0.10 -1.28 -14.52
CA PHE A 320 -0.07 -0.38 -15.69
C PHE A 320 0.05 1.09 -15.26
N CYS A 321 -0.79 1.55 -14.33
CA CYS A 321 -0.72 2.90 -13.78
C CYS A 321 0.68 3.20 -13.22
N SER A 322 1.20 2.36 -12.33
CA SER A 322 2.53 2.57 -11.74
C SER A 322 3.66 2.57 -12.78
N SER A 323 3.53 1.76 -13.84
CA SER A 323 4.46 1.75 -14.98
C SER A 323 4.41 3.07 -15.75
N CYS A 324 3.23 3.64 -15.97
CA CYS A 324 3.07 4.97 -16.53
C CYS A 324 3.67 6.06 -15.63
N LEU A 325 3.49 6.00 -14.30
CA LEU A 325 4.07 6.97 -13.36
C LEU A 325 5.61 6.93 -13.35
N VAL A 326 6.21 5.74 -13.42
CA VAL A 326 7.68 5.55 -13.44
C VAL A 326 8.31 5.95 -14.78
N THR A 327 7.58 5.78 -15.88
CA THR A 327 8.08 6.10 -17.24
C THR A 327 7.62 7.46 -17.77
N ALA A 328 6.90 8.26 -16.97
CA ALA A 328 6.52 9.61 -17.32
C ALA A 328 7.76 10.50 -17.45
N THR A 329 8.08 10.92 -18.68
CA THR A 329 9.18 11.84 -18.94
C THR A 329 8.84 13.23 -18.41
N PRO A 330 9.74 13.91 -17.66
CA PRO A 330 9.61 15.32 -17.36
C PRO A 330 9.43 16.11 -18.67
N SER A 331 8.49 17.05 -18.70
CA SER A 331 8.02 17.71 -19.92
C SER A 331 9.01 18.75 -20.47
N ALA A 332 10.18 18.30 -20.91
CA ALA A 332 11.19 19.08 -21.63
C ALA A 332 11.95 18.18 -22.63
N SER A 333 11.95 18.59 -23.90
CA SER A 333 12.76 18.04 -25.02
C SER A 333 12.68 16.52 -25.29
N ALA A 334 11.74 16.12 -26.17
CA ALA A 334 12.01 15.12 -27.22
C ALA A 334 10.96 15.21 -28.33
N SER A 335 11.32 15.71 -29.51
CA SER A 335 10.51 15.53 -30.72
C SER A 335 10.88 14.20 -31.39
N TYR A 336 9.93 13.25 -31.44
CA TYR A 336 10.09 12.01 -32.17
C TYR A 336 8.99 11.83 -33.21
N VAL A 337 9.37 11.98 -34.48
CA VAL A 337 8.53 11.59 -35.62
C VAL A 337 8.52 10.06 -35.68
N MET A 338 7.45 9.44 -35.19
CA MET A 338 7.27 8.00 -35.35
C MET A 338 6.96 7.66 -36.81
N THR A 339 7.84 6.84 -37.41
CA THR A 339 7.59 6.19 -38.70
C THR A 339 6.72 4.95 -38.49
N GLU A 340 6.02 4.51 -39.53
CA GLU A 340 4.99 3.44 -39.48
C GLU A 340 5.50 2.10 -38.90
N LYS A 341 6.82 1.82 -38.96
CA LYS A 341 7.42 0.65 -38.31
C LYS A 341 7.38 0.70 -36.78
N ALA A 342 7.26 1.88 -36.17
CA ALA A 342 6.98 2.01 -34.74
C ALA A 342 5.51 1.67 -34.42
N GLN A 343 4.57 1.95 -35.34
CA GLN A 343 3.16 1.59 -35.16
C GLN A 343 2.96 0.06 -35.15
N GLN A 344 3.77 -0.69 -35.90
CA GLN A 344 3.80 -2.16 -35.83
C GLN A 344 4.44 -2.74 -34.55
N LYS A 345 4.95 -1.88 -33.63
CA LYS A 345 5.45 -2.30 -32.31
C LYS A 345 4.51 -2.00 -31.14
N LEU A 346 3.28 -1.53 -31.40
CA LEU A 346 2.25 -1.33 -30.37
C LEU A 346 1.84 -2.61 -29.62
N GLU A 347 2.15 -3.79 -30.16
CA GLU A 347 1.59 -5.08 -29.72
C GLU A 347 2.43 -5.81 -28.65
N GLN A 348 3.52 -5.20 -28.15
CA GLN A 348 4.52 -5.87 -27.30
C GLN A 348 4.52 -5.42 -25.83
N ASP A 349 3.41 -4.89 -25.32
CA ASP A 349 3.16 -4.73 -23.88
C ASP A 349 2.16 -5.79 -23.41
N PRO A 350 2.60 -6.83 -22.66
CA PRO A 350 1.71 -7.90 -22.21
C PRO A 350 0.59 -7.41 -21.29
N ILE A 351 0.84 -6.39 -20.47
CA ILE A 351 -0.12 -5.85 -19.50
C ILE A 351 -1.25 -5.16 -20.25
N VAL A 352 -0.91 -4.28 -21.20
CA VAL A 352 -1.91 -3.58 -22.02
C VAL A 352 -2.71 -4.54 -22.89
N SER A 353 -2.06 -5.54 -23.50
CA SER A 353 -2.76 -6.57 -24.30
C SER A 353 -3.73 -7.39 -23.45
N HIS A 354 -3.31 -7.84 -22.26
CA HIS A 354 -4.15 -8.57 -21.32
C HIS A 354 -5.35 -7.74 -20.82
N LEU A 355 -5.13 -6.46 -20.51
CA LEU A 355 -6.18 -5.53 -20.07
C LEU A 355 -7.16 -5.20 -21.20
N TYR A 356 -6.68 -4.97 -22.42
CA TYR A 356 -7.52 -4.65 -23.57
C TYR A 356 -8.51 -5.78 -23.90
N GLN A 357 -8.08 -7.04 -23.79
CA GLN A 357 -8.95 -8.22 -23.90
C GLN A 357 -10.05 -8.31 -22.82
N ARG A 358 -9.93 -7.53 -21.74
CA ARG A 358 -10.77 -7.58 -20.53
C ARG A 358 -11.49 -6.26 -20.25
N VAL A 359 -11.58 -5.36 -21.25
CA VAL A 359 -12.32 -4.08 -21.17
C VAL A 359 -13.71 -4.23 -20.51
N PRO A 360 -14.59 -5.19 -20.90
CA PRO A 360 -15.94 -5.31 -20.32
C PRO A 360 -16.04 -5.77 -18.86
N VAL A 361 -14.91 -6.01 -18.17
CA VAL A 361 -14.87 -6.42 -16.76
C VAL A 361 -13.97 -5.51 -15.90
N HIS A 362 -13.64 -4.31 -16.39
CA HIS A 362 -12.98 -3.29 -15.58
C HIS A 362 -14.00 -2.65 -14.61
N SER A 363 -13.62 -2.47 -13.35
CA SER A 363 -14.38 -1.58 -12.47
C SER A 363 -14.07 -0.12 -12.81
N LEU A 364 -14.95 0.81 -12.42
CA LEU A 364 -14.69 2.23 -12.61
C LEU A 364 -13.41 2.70 -11.89
N VAL A 365 -13.13 2.13 -10.71
CA VAL A 365 -11.89 2.37 -9.93
C VAL A 365 -10.65 1.98 -10.73
N ASP A 366 -10.73 0.91 -11.54
CA ASP A 366 -9.64 0.48 -12.40
C ASP A 366 -9.48 1.39 -13.62
N THR A 367 -10.59 1.84 -14.22
CA THR A 367 -10.55 2.85 -15.28
C THR A 367 -9.96 4.17 -14.77
N VAL A 368 -10.38 4.69 -13.61
CA VAL A 368 -9.77 5.90 -13.01
C VAL A 368 -8.27 5.71 -12.77
N CYS A 369 -7.85 4.52 -12.32
CA CYS A 369 -6.43 4.18 -12.13
C CYS A 369 -5.64 4.21 -13.45
N VAL A 370 -6.17 3.59 -14.51
CA VAL A 370 -5.56 3.56 -15.86
C VAL A 370 -5.46 4.96 -16.44
N LEU A 371 -6.55 5.72 -16.41
CA LEU A 371 -6.62 7.09 -16.93
C LEU A 371 -5.69 8.04 -16.17
N SER A 372 -5.54 7.87 -14.85
CA SER A 372 -4.59 8.62 -14.02
C SER A 372 -3.13 8.42 -14.44
N GLY A 373 -2.74 7.19 -14.79
CA GLY A 373 -1.40 6.91 -15.35
C GLY A 373 -1.20 7.54 -16.74
N LEU A 374 -2.22 7.50 -17.59
CA LEU A 374 -2.16 8.07 -18.95
C LEU A 374 -2.14 9.59 -18.98
N ALA A 375 -2.83 10.27 -18.04
CA ALA A 375 -2.87 11.72 -17.96
C ALA A 375 -1.47 12.35 -17.76
N VAL A 376 -0.59 11.67 -17.00
CA VAL A 376 0.79 12.13 -16.77
C VAL A 376 1.81 11.61 -17.76
N ASN A 377 1.47 10.57 -18.54
CA ASN A 377 2.39 9.92 -19.47
C ASN A 377 1.89 10.02 -20.92
N LYS A 378 2.26 11.14 -21.56
CA LYS A 378 1.88 11.45 -22.94
C LYS A 378 2.39 10.41 -23.96
N GLU A 379 3.53 9.75 -23.69
CA GLU A 379 4.00 8.68 -24.58
C GLU A 379 3.11 7.43 -24.46
N ALA A 380 2.75 7.00 -23.25
CA ALA A 380 1.82 5.90 -23.03
C ALA A 380 0.42 6.20 -23.59
N ARG A 381 -0.06 7.43 -23.45
CA ARG A 381 -1.33 7.93 -24.04
C ARG A 381 -1.35 7.74 -25.56
N MET A 382 -0.31 8.19 -26.26
CA MET A 382 -0.20 8.03 -27.71
C MET A 382 0.05 6.57 -28.14
N ARG A 383 0.91 5.85 -27.40
CA ARG A 383 1.31 4.46 -27.72
C ARG A 383 0.15 3.47 -27.53
N TYR A 384 -0.60 3.55 -26.43
CA TYR A 384 -1.60 2.54 -26.09
C TYR A 384 -3.04 2.92 -26.46
N ARG A 385 -3.23 4.09 -27.08
CA ARG A 385 -4.48 4.73 -27.56
C ARG A 385 -5.71 3.83 -27.73
N LYS A 386 -5.64 2.68 -28.42
CA LYS A 386 -6.79 1.76 -28.60
C LYS A 386 -7.46 1.36 -27.28
N TYR A 387 -6.65 1.07 -26.25
CA TYR A 387 -7.13 0.55 -24.97
C TYR A 387 -8.01 1.53 -24.16
N PRO A 388 -7.56 2.76 -23.84
CA PRO A 388 -8.38 3.71 -23.09
C PRO A 388 -9.61 4.20 -23.87
N LEU A 389 -9.55 4.26 -25.21
CA LEU A 389 -10.73 4.57 -26.04
C LEU A 389 -11.81 3.49 -25.88
N SER A 390 -11.42 2.20 -25.91
CA SER A 390 -12.37 1.10 -25.68
C SER A 390 -12.88 1.03 -24.24
N LEU A 391 -12.08 1.40 -23.22
CA LEU A 391 -12.58 1.53 -21.85
C LEU A 391 -13.69 2.58 -21.74
N LEU A 392 -13.45 3.77 -22.28
CA LEU A 392 -14.44 4.86 -22.22
C LEU A 392 -15.69 4.53 -23.03
N GLN A 393 -15.54 3.96 -24.24
CA GLN A 393 -16.69 3.53 -25.02
C GLN A 393 -17.47 2.40 -24.34
N CYS A 394 -16.82 1.46 -23.65
CA CYS A 394 -17.53 0.41 -22.91
C CYS A 394 -18.36 0.96 -21.74
N LEU A 395 -17.81 1.90 -20.95
CA LEU A 395 -18.57 2.58 -19.88
C LEU A 395 -19.75 3.40 -20.43
N ARG A 396 -19.57 3.96 -21.62
CA ARG A 396 -20.59 4.69 -22.36
C ARG A 396 -21.70 3.76 -22.85
N ASP A 397 -21.35 2.62 -23.43
CA ASP A 397 -22.30 1.59 -23.85
C ASP A 397 -23.09 1.03 -22.65
N GLU A 398 -22.42 0.72 -21.52
CA GLU A 398 -23.11 0.35 -20.27
C GLU A 398 -24.09 1.42 -19.76
N HIS A 399 -23.79 2.71 -19.97
CA HIS A 399 -24.70 3.80 -19.63
C HIS A 399 -25.93 3.83 -20.55
N HIS A 400 -25.77 3.71 -21.87
CA HIS A 400 -26.89 3.69 -22.82
C HIS A 400 -27.76 2.43 -22.69
N GLU A 401 -27.18 1.27 -22.39
CA GLU A 401 -27.94 0.05 -22.11
C GLU A 401 -28.78 0.16 -20.82
N ARG A 402 -28.19 0.71 -19.75
CA ARG A 402 -28.82 0.70 -18.40
C ARG A 402 -29.63 1.98 -18.09
N ASN A 403 -29.47 3.04 -18.89
CA ASN A 403 -30.03 4.40 -18.74
C ASN A 403 -29.84 5.09 -17.37
N THR A 404 -29.19 4.43 -16.41
CA THR A 404 -29.15 4.83 -15.00
C THR A 404 -27.76 4.66 -14.37
N PHE A 405 -26.78 4.12 -15.11
CA PHE A 405 -25.45 3.82 -14.57
C PHE A 405 -24.77 5.04 -13.90
N PHE A 406 -24.59 6.14 -14.64
CA PHE A 406 -24.00 7.37 -14.10
C PHE A 406 -24.85 8.04 -13.01
N ALA A 407 -26.19 7.98 -13.10
CA ALA A 407 -27.09 8.51 -12.07
C ALA A 407 -27.11 7.65 -10.77
N SER A 408 -26.86 6.34 -10.89
CA SER A 408 -26.67 5.42 -9.77
C SER A 408 -25.31 5.63 -9.12
N LEU A 409 -24.26 5.76 -9.93
CA LEU A 409 -22.91 6.10 -9.48
C LEU A 409 -22.91 7.41 -8.68
N TYR A 410 -23.49 8.48 -9.23
CA TYR A 410 -23.61 9.78 -8.54
C TYR A 410 -24.35 9.70 -7.20
N LYS A 411 -25.31 8.78 -7.04
CA LYS A 411 -26.09 8.61 -5.80
C LYS A 411 -25.43 7.69 -4.77
N ASN A 412 -24.66 6.70 -5.21
CA ASN A 412 -24.17 5.61 -4.37
C ASN A 412 -22.66 5.67 -4.10
N ASP A 413 -21.87 6.33 -4.96
CA ASP A 413 -20.42 6.50 -4.83
C ASP A 413 -19.99 7.87 -5.40
N ILE A 414 -20.26 8.92 -4.61
CA ILE A 414 -19.95 10.31 -4.95
C ILE A 414 -18.44 10.53 -5.09
N GLU A 415 -17.61 9.83 -4.33
CA GLU A 415 -16.15 10.01 -4.35
C GLU A 415 -15.54 9.46 -5.64
N THR A 416 -15.91 8.24 -6.06
CA THR A 416 -15.47 7.69 -7.35
C THR A 416 -16.09 8.45 -8.53
N TYR A 417 -17.35 8.92 -8.41
CA TYR A 417 -17.97 9.80 -9.42
C TYR A 417 -17.14 11.07 -9.63
N ALA A 418 -16.76 11.75 -8.55
CA ALA A 418 -15.96 12.98 -8.60
C ALA A 418 -14.59 12.72 -9.22
N CYS A 419 -13.86 11.70 -8.75
CA CYS A 419 -12.54 11.35 -9.29
C CYS A 419 -12.58 10.95 -10.77
N PHE A 420 -13.67 10.32 -11.25
CA PHE A 420 -13.86 10.04 -12.67
C PHE A 420 -14.16 11.31 -13.48
N THR A 421 -15.02 12.19 -12.96
CA THR A 421 -15.34 13.48 -13.59
C THR A 421 -14.09 14.37 -13.71
N ASP A 422 -13.29 14.44 -12.64
CA ASP A 422 -12.05 15.21 -12.60
C ASP A 422 -11.00 14.66 -13.58
N ILE A 423 -10.76 13.35 -13.63
CA ILE A 423 -9.74 12.78 -14.53
C ILE A 423 -10.15 12.84 -16.01
N LEU A 424 -11.45 12.77 -16.33
CA LEU A 424 -11.94 13.03 -17.69
C LEU A 424 -11.75 14.50 -18.09
N THR A 425 -12.06 15.42 -17.17
CA THR A 425 -11.83 16.86 -17.36
C THR A 425 -10.34 17.15 -17.61
N GLU A 426 -9.45 16.49 -16.86
CA GLU A 426 -8.01 16.61 -17.05
C GLU A 426 -7.53 16.03 -18.38
N LEU A 427 -8.02 14.85 -18.79
CA LEU A 427 -7.67 14.24 -20.07
C LEU A 427 -8.14 15.07 -21.28
N TYR A 428 -9.31 15.69 -21.18
CA TYR A 428 -9.85 16.64 -22.15
C TYR A 428 -9.01 17.92 -22.23
N ASN A 429 -8.63 18.51 -21.09
CA ASN A 429 -7.86 19.76 -21.05
C ASN A 429 -6.37 19.61 -21.43
N THR A 430 -5.79 18.41 -21.39
CA THR A 430 -4.34 18.18 -21.56
C THR A 430 -3.90 17.57 -22.89
N GLY A 431 -4.84 17.15 -23.74
CA GLY A 431 -4.57 16.46 -24.99
C GLY A 431 -5.28 17.07 -26.19
N ASP A 432 -4.68 16.84 -27.35
CA ASP A 432 -5.21 17.14 -28.70
C ASP A 432 -5.20 15.80 -29.45
N ASP A 433 -6.04 14.87 -28.98
CA ASP A 433 -6.15 13.49 -29.45
C ASP A 433 -7.54 12.90 -29.17
N ASP A 434 -7.88 11.79 -29.83
CA ASP A 434 -9.18 11.11 -29.68
C ASP A 434 -9.53 10.73 -28.23
N LEU A 435 -8.55 10.64 -27.31
CA LEU A 435 -8.82 10.36 -25.90
C LEU A 435 -9.32 11.61 -25.17
N ALA A 436 -8.88 12.80 -25.59
CA ALA A 436 -9.51 14.06 -25.16
C ALA A 436 -10.95 14.13 -25.68
N ASP A 437 -11.17 13.86 -26.98
CA ASP A 437 -12.50 13.91 -27.59
C ASP A 437 -13.50 12.96 -26.91
N ILE A 438 -13.15 11.67 -26.75
CA ILE A 438 -14.04 10.70 -26.09
C ILE A 438 -14.20 11.03 -24.60
N ALA A 439 -13.16 11.54 -23.91
CA ALA A 439 -13.31 11.99 -22.53
C ALA A 439 -14.31 13.16 -22.43
N GLY A 440 -14.26 14.11 -23.36
CA GLY A 440 -15.24 15.20 -23.47
C GLY A 440 -16.66 14.70 -23.76
N CYS A 441 -16.84 13.70 -24.63
CA CYS A 441 -18.14 13.07 -24.85
C CYS A 441 -18.70 12.42 -23.57
N VAL A 442 -17.91 11.59 -22.88
CA VAL A 442 -18.34 10.92 -21.65
C VAL A 442 -18.60 11.92 -20.51
N LEU A 443 -17.80 13.00 -20.42
CA LEU A 443 -18.01 14.08 -19.45
C LEU A 443 -19.35 14.80 -19.66
N ASN A 444 -19.77 15.03 -20.91
CA ASN A 444 -21.07 15.62 -21.21
C ASN A 444 -22.25 14.67 -20.89
N GLU A 445 -22.09 13.37 -21.13
CA GLU A 445 -23.09 12.34 -20.79
C GLU A 445 -23.21 12.15 -19.25
N LEU A 446 -22.09 12.24 -18.51
CA LEU A 446 -22.06 12.29 -17.04
C LEU A 446 -22.81 13.52 -16.50
N MET A 447 -22.44 14.72 -16.94
CA MET A 447 -22.99 15.97 -16.41
C MET A 447 -24.50 16.13 -16.67
N SER A 448 -24.96 15.72 -17.86
CA SER A 448 -26.40 15.68 -18.18
C SER A 448 -27.14 14.63 -17.34
N SER A 449 -26.54 13.47 -17.08
CA SER A 449 -27.11 12.43 -16.19
C SER A 449 -27.17 12.85 -14.72
N GLY A 450 -26.15 13.54 -14.20
CA GLY A 450 -26.11 14.01 -12.81
C GLY A 450 -27.18 15.08 -12.51
N MET A 451 -27.40 16.00 -13.46
CA MET A 451 -28.47 16.99 -13.36
C MET A 451 -29.88 16.40 -13.60
N ALA A 452 -30.00 15.20 -14.17
CA ALA A 452 -31.28 14.49 -14.33
C ALA A 452 -31.79 13.78 -13.06
N SER A 453 -31.42 14.28 -11.87
CA SER A 453 -32.04 13.86 -10.62
C SER A 453 -33.44 14.50 -10.48
N PRO A 454 -34.52 13.72 -10.32
CA PRO A 454 -35.87 14.27 -10.37
C PRO A 454 -36.20 15.10 -9.12
N SER A 455 -36.79 16.26 -9.34
CA SER A 455 -37.39 17.10 -8.31
C SER A 455 -38.82 16.64 -7.97
N CYS A 456 -38.94 15.69 -7.03
CA CYS A 456 -40.12 15.46 -6.17
C CYS A 456 -39.72 14.51 -5.02
#